data_AF-A0A7Y3HXQ4-F1
#
_entry.id   AF-A0A7Y3HXQ4-F1
#
_cell.length_a   1.000
_cell.length_b   1.000
_cell.length_c   1.000
_cell.angle_alpha   90.00
_cell.angle_beta   90.00
_cell.angle_gamma   90.00
#
_symmetry.space_group_name_H-M   'P 1'
#
loop_
_entity.id
_entity.type
_entity.pdbx_description
1 polymer ?
#
loop_
_entity_poly.entity_id
_entity_poly.type
_entity_poly.pdbx_seq_one_letter_code
_entity_poly.pdbx_strand_id
1 'polypeptide(L)'
;MMTKNLYETFSEAMLLKKKLLAILVDPEKFPLEQTALFLRKLPPLTSHIFVGGSTVPHGATEALVKNIKLYTSKPVILFPGDHS
;
A
#
# COMPACT_ATOMS: atom_id res chain seq x y z
N MET A 1 -24.47 10.42 0.87
CA MET A 1 -23.32 10.27 1.78
C MET A 1 -22.08 10.56 0.95
N MET A 2 -21.29 11.59 1.27
CA MET A 2 -20.05 11.86 0.52
C MET A 2 -19.02 10.78 0.88
N THR A 3 -18.46 10.14 -0.14
CA THR A 3 -17.40 9.15 0.01
C THR A 3 -16.13 9.86 0.43
N LYS A 4 -15.63 9.60 1.65
CA LYS A 4 -14.37 10.21 2.11
C LYS A 4 -13.21 9.71 1.24
N ASN A 5 -12.39 10.64 0.76
CA ASN A 5 -11.17 10.27 0.06
C ASN A 5 -10.03 9.97 1.05
N LEU A 6 -8.92 9.46 0.52
CA LEU A 6 -7.80 9.01 1.35
C LEU A 6 -7.08 10.17 2.06
N TYR A 7 -7.00 11.33 1.41
CA TYR A 7 -6.43 12.55 1.99
C TYR A 7 -7.26 13.04 3.19
N GLU A 8 -8.58 13.03 3.07
CA GLU A 8 -9.49 13.36 4.18
C GLU A 8 -9.31 12.39 5.35
N THR A 9 -9.16 11.09 5.04
CA THR A 9 -8.92 10.06 6.06
C THR A 9 -7.62 10.31 6.84
N PHE A 10 -6.55 10.75 6.19
CA PHE A 10 -5.29 11.13 6.84
C PHE A 10 -5.42 12.41 7.66
N SER A 11 -6.09 13.42 7.11
CA SER A 11 -6.33 14.69 7.79
C SER A 11 -7.11 14.49 9.09
N GLU A 12 -8.15 13.64 9.07
CA GLU A 12 -8.92 13.28 10.26
C GLU A 12 -8.09 12.51 11.29
N ALA A 13 -7.29 11.53 10.84
CA ALA A 13 -6.41 10.79 11.74
C ALA A 13 -5.41 11.72 12.45
N MET A 14 -4.88 12.72 11.73
CA MET A 14 -3.99 13.74 12.28
C MET A 14 -4.71 14.61 13.34
N LEU A 15 -5.91 15.12 13.03
CA LEU A 15 -6.72 15.91 13.96
C LEU A 15 -7.07 15.13 15.23
N LEU A 16 -7.41 13.85 15.09
CA LEU A 16 -7.75 12.96 16.20
C LEU A 16 -6.52 12.37 16.91
N LYS A 17 -5.29 12.74 16.51
CA LYS A 17 -4.03 12.16 17.00
C LYS A 17 -3.98 10.63 16.91
N LYS A 18 -4.74 10.04 15.97
CA LYS A 18 -4.79 8.60 15.72
C LYS A 18 -3.55 8.19 14.95
N LYS A 19 -2.77 7.26 15.53
CA LYS A 19 -1.61 6.68 14.85
C LYS A 19 -2.07 5.78 13.70
N LEU A 20 -1.41 5.92 12.55
CA LEU A 20 -1.58 5.07 11.38
C LEU A 20 -0.26 4.35 11.12
N LEU A 21 -0.35 3.14 10.58
CA LEU A 21 0.80 2.35 10.14
C LEU A 21 0.65 2.05 8.65
N ALA A 22 1.68 2.35 7.87
CA ALA A 22 1.80 1.94 6.49
C ALA A 22 2.93 0.91 6.36
N ILE A 23 2.72 -0.10 5.51
CA ILE A 23 3.74 -1.08 5.16
C ILE A 23 4.19 -0.79 3.72
N LEU A 24 5.47 -0.48 3.54
CA LEU A 24 6.06 -0.26 2.23
C LEU A 24 6.51 -1.61 1.64
N VAL A 25 6.02 -1.92 0.44
CA VAL A 25 6.37 -3.12 -0.31
C VAL A 25 7.16 -2.72 -1.54
N ASP A 26 8.39 -3.19 -1.62
CA ASP A 26 9.29 -2.96 -2.74
C ASP A 26 9.01 -3.97 -3.87
N PRO A 27 8.58 -3.53 -5.08
CA PRO A 27 8.29 -4.42 -6.20
C PRO A 27 9.49 -5.20 -6.73
N GLU A 28 10.72 -4.74 -6.48
CA GLU A 28 11.95 -5.43 -6.90
C GLU A 28 12.21 -6.66 -6.03
N LYS A 29 11.93 -6.55 -4.72
CA LYS A 29 12.29 -7.55 -3.71
C LYS A 29 11.13 -8.45 -3.31
N PHE A 30 9.93 -8.24 -3.85
CA PHE A 30 8.71 -8.89 -3.39
C PHE A 30 8.19 -10.00 -4.33
N PRO A 31 8.17 -11.27 -3.89
CA PRO A 31 7.61 -12.37 -4.66
C PRO A 31 6.08 -12.39 -4.67
N LEU A 32 5.47 -12.34 -5.86
CA LEU A 32 4.01 -12.24 -6.04
C LEU A 32 3.24 -13.44 -5.46
N GLU A 33 3.81 -14.63 -5.50
CA GLU A 33 3.20 -15.85 -4.97
C GLU A 33 3.04 -15.83 -3.44
N GLN A 34 3.83 -15.00 -2.74
CA GLN A 34 3.77 -14.89 -1.29
C GLN A 34 2.80 -13.80 -0.81
N THR A 35 2.17 -13.06 -1.73
CA THR A 35 1.30 -11.91 -1.40
C THR A 35 0.23 -12.25 -0.38
N ALA A 36 -0.53 -13.33 -0.60
CA ALA A 36 -1.62 -13.72 0.31
C ALA A 36 -1.11 -14.04 1.72
N LEU A 37 0.01 -14.76 1.84
CA LEU A 37 0.61 -15.12 3.13
C LEU A 37 1.18 -13.89 3.84
N PHE A 38 1.87 -13.02 3.09
CA PHE A 38 2.42 -11.77 3.59
C PHE A 38 1.31 -10.87 4.15
N LEU A 39 0.23 -10.67 3.40
CA LEU A 39 -0.89 -9.82 3.81
C LEU A 39 -1.59 -10.31 5.08
N ARG A 40 -1.65 -11.64 5.29
CA ARG A 40 -2.19 -12.25 6.52
C ARG A 40 -1.30 -12.02 7.74
N LYS A 41 0.00 -11.79 7.54
CA LYS A 41 0.98 -11.57 8.62
C LYS A 41 1.15 -10.10 8.98
N LEU A 42 0.50 -9.19 8.26
CA LEU A 42 0.61 -7.77 8.55
C LEU A 42 0.12 -7.45 9.97
N PRO A 43 0.76 -6.49 10.67
CA PRO A 43 0.27 -6.02 11.95
C PRO A 43 -1.20 -5.60 11.86
N PRO A 44 -2.04 -5.90 12.86
CA PRO A 44 -3.46 -5.52 12.85
C PRO A 44 -3.69 -4.01 12.67
N LEU A 45 -2.73 -3.20 13.13
CA LEU A 45 -2.73 -1.73 13.00
C LEU A 45 -2.40 -1.22 11.60
N THR A 46 -2.03 -2.10 10.67
CA THR A 46 -1.74 -1.71 9.28
C THR A 46 -2.96 -1.08 8.66
N SER A 47 -2.86 0.20 8.37
CA SER A 47 -3.94 1.01 7.83
C SER A 47 -3.94 1.03 6.31
N HIS A 48 -2.75 1.10 5.70
CA HIS A 48 -2.54 1.27 4.27
C HIS A 48 -1.28 0.53 3.82
N ILE A 49 -1.17 0.23 2.54
CA ILE A 49 -0.01 -0.42 1.93
C ILE A 49 0.58 0.54 0.91
N PHE A 50 1.88 0.79 1.01
CA PHE A 50 2.61 1.56 0.01
C PHE A 50 3.33 0.59 -0.92
N VAL A 51 3.40 0.91 -2.22
CA VAL A 51 4.12 0.10 -3.21
C VAL A 51 5.10 1.00 -3.96
N GLY A 52 6.39 0.64 -3.92
CA GLY A 52 7.46 1.37 -4.59
C GLY A 52 8.74 1.41 -3.75
N GLY A 53 9.55 2.46 -3.92
CA GLY A 53 10.84 2.60 -3.24
C GLY A 53 12.05 1.97 -3.96
N SER A 54 11.89 1.58 -5.23
CA SER A 54 12.96 1.03 -6.08
C SER A 54 12.73 1.36 -7.55
N THR A 55 13.78 1.27 -8.36
CA THR A 55 13.69 1.31 -9.82
C THR A 55 13.40 -0.11 -10.31
N VAL A 56 12.22 -0.31 -10.91
CA VAL A 56 11.80 -1.63 -11.40
C VAL A 56 11.50 -1.62 -12.88
N PRO A 57 11.60 -2.79 -13.56
CA PRO A 57 11.15 -2.93 -14.93
C PRO A 57 9.69 -2.50 -15.09
N HIS A 58 9.36 -2.02 -16.30
CA HIS A 58 8.00 -1.63 -16.64
C HIS A 58 7.00 -2.76 -16.33
N GLY A 59 5.88 -2.41 -15.67
CA GLY A 59 4.82 -3.35 -15.32
C GLY A 59 5.01 -4.12 -14.00
N ALA A 60 6.20 -4.15 -13.39
CA ALA A 60 6.42 -4.86 -12.11
C ALA A 60 5.58 -4.28 -10.96
N THR A 61 5.58 -2.95 -10.81
CA THR A 61 4.73 -2.25 -9.83
C THR A 61 3.24 -2.52 -10.07
N GLU A 62 2.80 -2.52 -11.33
CA GLU A 62 1.40 -2.78 -11.67
C GLU A 62 1.00 -4.22 -11.32
N ALA A 63 1.83 -5.20 -11.66
CA ALA A 63 1.60 -6.61 -11.34
C ALA A 63 1.48 -6.81 -9.82
N LEU A 64 2.37 -6.21 -9.04
CA LEU A 64 2.32 -6.27 -7.58
C LEU A 64 1.06 -5.60 -7.01
N VAL A 65 0.71 -4.40 -7.48
CA VAL A 65 -0.51 -3.70 -7.03
C VAL A 65 -1.76 -4.52 -7.34
N LYS A 66 -1.86 -5.09 -8.55
CA LYS A 66 -2.97 -5.97 -8.92
C LYS A 66 -3.04 -7.18 -7.99
N ASN A 67 -1.90 -7.82 -7.74
CA ASN A 67 -1.85 -9.00 -6.88
C ASN A 67 -2.26 -8.69 -5.43
N ILE A 68 -1.75 -7.59 -4.84
CA ILE A 68 -2.14 -7.15 -3.49
C ILE A 68 -3.65 -6.92 -3.40
N LYS A 69 -4.24 -6.22 -4.37
CA LYS A 69 -5.68 -5.90 -4.40
C LYS A 69 -6.59 -7.12 -4.48
N LEU A 70 -6.10 -8.29 -4.93
CA LEU A 70 -6.88 -9.53 -4.90
C LEU A 70 -7.16 -10.03 -3.47
N TYR A 71 -6.30 -9.67 -2.51
CA TYR A 71 -6.28 -10.26 -1.18
C TYR A 71 -6.56 -9.26 -0.05
N THR A 72 -6.73 -7.98 -0.34
CA THR A 72 -7.02 -6.95 0.68
C THR A 72 -7.85 -5.80 0.13
N SER A 73 -8.72 -5.26 0.98
CA SER A 73 -9.46 -4.01 0.74
C SER A 73 -8.74 -2.79 1.31
N LYS A 74 -7.60 -2.96 1.99
CA LYS A 74 -6.80 -1.84 2.50
C LYS A 74 -6.32 -0.98 1.32
N PRO A 75 -6.31 0.36 1.44
CA PRO A 75 -5.90 1.18 0.32
C PRO A 75 -4.41 0.97 0.00
N VAL A 76 -4.13 0.87 -1.30
CA VAL A 76 -2.80 0.70 -1.86
C VAL A 76 -2.38 2.03 -2.50
N ILE A 77 -1.28 2.59 -2.05
CA ILE A 77 -0.76 3.90 -2.46
C ILE A 77 0.56 3.69 -3.18
N LEU A 78 0.73 4.30 -4.34
CA LEU A 78 2.01 4.29 -5.03
C LEU A 78 2.99 5.22 -4.29
N PHE A 79 4.19 4.73 -4.03
CA PHE A 79 5.30 5.49 -3.50
C PHE A 79 6.41 5.57 -4.57
N PRO A 80 6.24 6.48 -5.55
CA PRO A 80 7.10 6.51 -6.74
C PRO A 80 8.53 6.90 -6.37
N GLY A 81 9.50 6.19 -6.95
CA GLY A 81 10.93 6.48 -6.83
C GLY A 81 11.52 7.27 -8.01
N ASP A 82 10.74 7.44 -9.08
CA ASP A 82 11.11 8.17 -10.29
C ASP A 82 9.95 9.05 -10.74
N HIS A 83 10.27 10.25 -11.25
CA HIS A 83 9.35 11.26 -11.77
C HIS A 83 9.46 11.39 -13.30
N SER A 84 10.35 10.63 -13.93
CA SER A 84 10.69 10.74 -15.35
C SER A 84 9.52 10.41 -16.28
#